data_AF-E1R0I5-F1
#
_entry.id   AF-E1R0I5-F1
#
_cell.length_a   1.000
_cell.length_b   1.000
_cell.length_c   1.000
_cell.angle_alpha   90.00
_cell.angle_beta   90.00
_cell.angle_gamma   90.00
#
_symmetry.space_group_name_H-M   'P 1'
#
loop_
_entity.id
_entity.type
_entity.pdbx_description
1 polymer ?
#
loop_
_entity_poly.entity_id
_entity_poly.type
_entity_poly.pdbx_seq_one_letter_code
_entity_poly.pdbx_strand_id
1 'polypeptide(L)'
;MGKHAITMGPVGRIVATRLVTQRCDLGMTQRELSEAVSQNGRRLGRQAIIEIETGRRRVDVDDLSALAAVLQTTTAYLMGELDDPNKRY
;
A
#
# COMPACT_ATOMS: atom_id res chain seq x y z
N MET A 1 -10.36 14.65 23.94
CA MET A 1 -9.15 13.78 24.00
C MET A 1 -8.22 14.15 22.86
N GLY A 2 -6.98 14.55 23.17
CA GLY A 2 -5.97 14.86 22.16
C GLY A 2 -5.58 13.60 21.39
N LYS A 3 -5.74 13.63 20.06
CA LYS A 3 -5.23 12.59 19.17
C LYS A 3 -3.71 12.49 19.34
N HIS A 4 -3.21 11.48 20.05
CA HIS A 4 -1.79 11.14 19.91
C HIS A 4 -1.62 10.69 18.47
N ALA A 5 -1.06 11.57 17.63
CA ALA A 5 -0.78 11.27 16.24
C ALA A 5 0.19 10.08 16.22
N ILE A 6 -0.34 8.90 15.89
CA ILE A 6 0.48 7.69 15.96
C ILE A 6 1.52 7.78 14.84
N THR A 7 2.78 8.01 15.20
CA THR A 7 3.88 8.25 14.25
C THR A 7 4.21 6.99 13.45
N MET A 8 4.34 7.11 12.13
CA MET A 8 4.62 5.96 11.26
C MET A 8 5.96 5.30 11.62
N GLY A 9 5.92 3.98 11.86
CA GLY A 9 7.10 3.17 12.15
C GLY A 9 7.92 2.82 10.89
N PRO A 10 9.07 2.14 11.06
CA PRO A 10 9.96 1.77 9.94
C PRO A 10 9.27 0.89 8.90
N VAL A 11 8.51 -0.13 9.32
CA VAL A 11 7.76 -1.01 8.40
C VAL A 11 6.73 -0.22 7.59
N GLY A 12 6.03 0.74 8.22
CA GLY A 12 5.07 1.59 7.50
C GLY A 12 5.73 2.43 6.39
N ARG A 13 6.98 2.88 6.59
CA ARG A 13 7.75 3.57 5.55
C ARG A 13 8.16 2.62 4.42
N ILE A 14 8.56 1.39 4.74
CA ILE A 14 8.88 0.37 3.73
C ILE A 14 7.66 0.07 2.86
N VAL A 15 6.50 -0.13 3.49
CA VAL A 15 5.22 -0.32 2.79
C VAL A 15 4.95 0.84 1.84
N ALA A 16 5.05 2.09 2.31
CA ALA A 16 4.84 3.27 1.48
C ALA A 16 5.77 3.28 0.25
N THR A 17 7.06 3.01 0.44
CA THR A 17 8.04 2.97 -0.66
C THR A 17 7.78 1.83 -1.64
N ARG A 18 7.49 0.61 -1.16
CA ARG A 18 7.24 -0.55 -2.03
C ARG A 18 5.91 -0.44 -2.78
N LEU A 19 4.88 0.20 -2.18
CA LEU A 19 3.64 0.54 -2.88
C LEU A 19 3.89 1.47 -4.06
N VAL A 20 4.64 2.56 -3.87
CA VAL A 20 4.99 3.49 -4.96
C VAL A 20 5.76 2.76 -6.06
N THR A 21 6.77 1.98 -5.66
CA THR A 21 7.64 1.26 -6.60
C THR A 21 6.83 0.30 -7.46
N GLN A 22 6.07 -0.61 -6.81
CA GLN A 22 5.27 -1.61 -7.51
C GLN A 22 4.18 -0.97 -8.38
N ARG A 23 3.53 0.11 -7.91
CA ARG A 23 2.55 0.84 -8.71
C ARG A 23 3.18 1.42 -9.97
N CYS A 24 4.36 2.04 -9.86
CA CYS A 24 5.08 2.61 -10.99
C CYS A 24 5.57 1.54 -11.97
N ASP A 25 6.03 0.39 -11.47
CA ASP A 25 6.47 -0.75 -12.30
C ASP A 25 5.32 -1.32 -13.14
N LEU A 26 4.10 -1.29 -12.62
CA LEU A 26 2.87 -1.64 -13.34
C LEU A 26 2.34 -0.51 -14.24
N GLY A 27 3.01 0.65 -14.28
CA GLY A 27 2.57 1.81 -15.08
C GLY A 27 1.27 2.45 -14.60
N MET A 28 0.84 2.20 -13.36
CA MET A 28 -0.43 2.69 -12.83
C MET A 28 -0.28 4.08 -12.21
N THR A 29 -1.26 4.95 -12.42
CA THR A 29 -1.47 6.17 -11.65
C THR A 29 -2.10 5.85 -10.28
N GLN A 30 -1.99 6.79 -9.33
CA GLN A 30 -2.67 6.67 -8.02
C GLN A 30 -4.20 6.60 -8.15
N ARG A 31 -4.76 7.18 -9.22
CA ARG A 31 -6.18 7.10 -9.53
C ARG A 31 -6.57 5.69 -9.96
N GLU A 32 -5.83 5.11 -10.90
CA GLU A 32 -6.08 3.75 -11.37
C GLU A 32 -5.91 2.72 -10.24
N LEU A 33 -4.92 2.90 -9.36
CA LEU A 33 -4.77 2.05 -8.17
C LEU A 33 -6.00 2.16 -7.26
N SER A 34 -6.47 3.39 -6.99
CA SER A 34 -7.67 3.62 -6.17
C SER A 34 -8.92 2.96 -6.78
N GLU A 35 -9.10 3.09 -8.09
CA GLU A 35 -10.22 2.49 -8.82
C GLU A 35 -10.15 0.96 -8.79
N ALA A 36 -8.97 0.38 -9.04
CA ALA A 36 -8.75 -1.07 -9.02
C ALA A 36 -8.96 -1.70 -7.63
N VAL A 37 -8.45 -1.06 -6.56
CA VAL A 37 -8.70 -1.51 -5.17
C VAL A 37 -10.18 -1.43 -4.82
N SER A 38 -10.87 -0.38 -5.28
CA SER A 38 -12.32 -0.23 -5.09
C SER A 38 -13.12 -1.30 -5.83
N GLN A 39 -12.71 -1.66 -7.05
CA GLN A 39 -13.31 -2.76 -7.82
C GLN A 39 -13.06 -4.13 -7.17
N ASN A 40 -11.96 -4.28 -6.42
CA ASN A 40 -11.67 -5.46 -5.63
C ASN A 40 -12.45 -5.54 -4.30
N GLY A 41 -13.43 -4.65 -4.09
CA GLY A 41 -14.33 -4.67 -2.94
C GLY A 41 -13.86 -3.84 -1.74
N ARG A 42 -12.72 -3.15 -1.82
CA ARG A 42 -12.19 -2.30 -0.74
C ARG A 42 -12.21 -0.83 -1.16
N ARG A 43 -13.05 -0.02 -0.53
CA ARG A 43 -13.12 1.42 -0.86
C ARG A 43 -11.89 2.16 -0.34
N LEU A 44 -10.92 2.40 -1.22
CA LEU A 44 -9.72 3.17 -0.93
C LEU A 44 -9.58 4.32 -1.93
N GLY A 45 -9.90 5.54 -1.48
CA GLY A 45 -9.90 6.73 -2.35
C GLY A 45 -8.50 7.20 -2.73
N ARG A 46 -8.36 7.86 -3.89
CA ARG A 46 -7.09 8.40 -4.40
C ARG A 46 -6.31 9.22 -3.36
N GLN A 47 -7.00 10.03 -2.56
CA GLN A 47 -6.35 10.83 -1.51
C GLN A 47 -5.72 9.95 -0.42
N ALA A 48 -6.37 8.84 -0.06
CA ALA A 48 -5.82 7.88 0.88
C ALA A 48 -4.57 7.19 0.30
N ILE A 49 -4.57 6.84 -0.99
CA ILE A 49 -3.38 6.32 -1.69
C ILE A 49 -2.22 7.31 -1.59
N ILE A 50 -2.45 8.59 -1.91
CA ILE A 50 -1.41 9.64 -1.81
C ILE A 50 -0.86 9.73 -0.39
N GLU A 51 -1.72 9.73 0.62
CA GLU A 51 -1.29 9.84 2.01
C GLU A 51 -0.53 8.60 2.48
N ILE A 52 -0.89 7.42 1.99
CA ILE A 52 -0.16 6.17 2.24
C ILE A 52 1.24 6.26 1.62
N GLU A 53 1.32 6.57 0.32
CA GLU A 53 2.58 6.65 -0.43
C GLU A 53 3.54 7.73 0.11
N THR A 54 2.99 8.81 0.69
CA THR A 54 3.77 9.88 1.30
C THR A 54 4.02 9.69 2.80
N GLY A 55 3.59 8.56 3.37
CA GLY A 55 3.79 8.24 4.78
C GLY A 55 2.94 9.06 5.77
N ARG A 56 1.95 9.81 5.27
CA ARG A 56 1.03 10.64 6.06
C ARG A 56 -0.14 9.83 6.63
N ARG A 57 -0.41 8.65 6.07
CA ARG A 57 -1.46 7.72 6.51
C ARG A 57 -0.88 6.30 6.63
N ARG A 58 -1.27 5.59 7.68
CA ARG A 58 -0.97 4.16 7.83
C ARG A 58 -1.93 3.33 6.98
N VAL A 59 -1.42 2.20 6.53
CA VAL A 59 -2.20 1.13 5.91
C VAL A 59 -2.69 0.19 7.01
N ASP A 60 -3.96 -0.20 6.95
CA ASP A 60 -4.49 -1.30 7.77
C ASP A 60 -4.25 -2.66 7.08
N VAL A 61 -4.42 -3.77 7.80
CA VAL A 61 -4.07 -5.11 7.30
C VAL A 61 -4.90 -5.52 6.08
N ASP A 62 -6.17 -5.14 6.03
CA ASP A 62 -7.04 -5.49 4.90
C ASP A 62 -6.72 -4.62 3.67
N ASP A 63 -6.46 -3.33 3.89
CA ASP A 63 -5.99 -2.41 2.84
C ASP A 63 -4.67 -2.94 2.27
N LEU A 64 -3.75 -3.41 3.12
CA LEU A 64 -2.48 -4.01 2.67
C LEU A 64 -2.72 -5.24 1.80
N SER A 65 -3.65 -6.11 2.20
CA SER A 65 -4.00 -7.32 1.47
C SER A 65 -4.62 -6.99 0.09
N ALA A 66 -5.58 -6.05 0.06
CA ALA A 66 -6.21 -5.60 -1.18
C ALA A 66 -5.22 -4.91 -2.12
N LEU A 67 -4.32 -4.08 -1.57
CA LEU A 67 -3.24 -3.45 -2.34
C LEU A 67 -2.29 -4.48 -2.93
N ALA A 68 -1.86 -5.48 -2.16
CA ALA A 68 -0.99 -6.55 -2.66
C ALA A 68 -1.64 -7.31 -3.82
N ALA A 69 -2.94 -7.63 -3.72
CA ALA A 69 -3.67 -8.32 -4.77
C ALA A 69 -3.73 -7.49 -6.07
N VAL A 70 -4.09 -6.21 -5.98
CA VAL A 70 -4.18 -5.30 -7.14
C VAL A 70 -2.82 -5.02 -7.76
N LEU A 71 -1.79 -4.89 -6.93
CA LEU A 71 -0.40 -4.65 -7.36
C LEU A 71 0.34 -5.92 -7.79
N GLN A 72 -0.37 -7.04 -7.93
CA GLN A 72 0.16 -8.33 -8.38
C GLN A 72 1.41 -8.75 -7.58
N THR A 73 1.39 -8.53 -6.26
CA THR A 73 2.52 -8.84 -5.37
C THR A 73 2.02 -9.51 -4.08
N THR A 74 2.90 -9.68 -3.10
CA THR A 74 2.61 -10.29 -1.80
C THR A 74 2.67 -9.26 -0.67
N THR A 75 1.95 -9.52 0.42
CA THR A 75 2.04 -8.71 1.64
C THR A 75 3.44 -8.78 2.25
N ALA A 76 4.09 -9.95 2.19
CA ALA A 76 5.47 -10.14 2.65
C ALA A 76 6.46 -9.23 1.90
N TYR A 77 6.31 -9.11 0.57
CA TYR A 77 7.05 -8.12 -0.19
C TYR A 77 6.70 -6.70 0.28
N LEU A 78 5.42 -6.30 0.36
CA LEU A 78 5.11 -4.94 0.80
C LEU A 78 5.67 -4.59 2.20
N MET A 79 5.75 -5.57 3.10
CA MET A 79 6.25 -5.39 4.47
C MET A 79 7.79 -5.39 4.59
N GLY A 80 8.53 -5.72 3.54
CA GLY A 80 10.00 -5.77 3.62
C GLY A 80 10.58 -7.14 3.96
N GLU A 81 9.76 -8.19 4.03
CA GLU A 81 10.19 -9.53 4.47
C GLU A 81 10.83 -10.34 3.35
N LEU A 82 10.47 -10.04 2.09
CA LEU A 82 11.00 -10.65 0.88
C LEU A 82 11.42 -9.58 -0.10
N ASP A 83 12.54 -9.74 -0.80
CA ASP A 83 12.97 -8.76 -1.82
C ASP A 83 12.34 -8.99 -3.20
N ASP A 84 11.84 -10.19 -3.45
CA ASP A 84 11.16 -10.55 -4.70
C ASP A 84 9.64 -10.33 -4.56
N PRO A 85 9.01 -9.47 -5.38
CA PRO A 85 7.57 -9.19 -5.33
C PRO A 85 6.70 -10.40 -5.67
N ASN A 86 7.24 -11.42 -6.34
CA ASN A 86 6.51 -12.60 -6.80
C ASN A 86 6.74 -13.84 -5.95
N LYS A 87 7.73 -13.82 -5.05
CA LYS A 87 8.05 -14.97 -4.21
C LYS A 87 6.93 -15.23 -3.20
N ARG A 88 6.39 -16.45 -3.23
CA ARG A 88 5.42 -16.97 -2.27
C ARG A 88 6.11 -18.00 -1.38
N TYR A 89 5.76 -18.02 -0.10
CA TYR A 89 6.19 -19.05 0.85
C TYR A 89 5.50 -20.38 0.54
#